data_AF-A0A356I8N2-F1
#
_entry.id   AF-A0A356I8N2-F1
#
_cell.length_a   1.000
_cell.length_b   1.000
_cell.length_c   1.000
_cell.angle_alpha   90.00
_cell.angle_beta   90.00
_cell.angle_gamma   90.00
#
_symmetry.space_group_name_H-M   'P 1'
#
loop_
_entity.id
_entity.type
_entity.pdbx_description
1 polymer ?
#
loop_
_entity_poly.entity_id
_entity_poly.type
_entity_poly.pdbx_seq_one_letter_code
_entity_poly.pdbx_strand_id
1 'polypeptide(L)'
;FFYDWRDTKFNKSHAWVHPRIAKRNAQKLIQLNKLEEDIIVKHMFGATISPPRYKESWIVTCVDKYWAVREWSLPMQHKWKKSKVFRFQ
;
A
#
# COMPACT_ATOMS: atom_id res chain seq x y z
N PHE A 1 10.51 5.42 -3.82
CA PHE A 1 10.64 5.93 -2.44
C PHE A 1 12.12 6.24 -2.20
N PHE A 2 12.46 7.48 -1.81
CA PHE A 2 13.86 7.93 -1.65
C PHE A 2 14.25 8.14 -0.17
N TYR A 3 13.70 7.32 0.73
CA TYR A 3 14.18 7.21 2.12
C TYR A 3 13.79 5.85 2.69
N ASP A 4 14.65 5.27 3.52
CA ASP A 4 14.33 4.08 4.29
C ASP A 4 13.58 4.49 5.57
N TRP A 5 12.36 3.99 5.74
CA TRP A 5 11.54 4.27 6.92
C TRP A 5 11.97 3.50 8.18
N ARG A 6 12.84 2.49 8.01
CA ARG A 6 13.50 1.80 9.14
C ARG A 6 14.58 2.67 9.77
N ASP A 7 15.17 3.56 9.00
CA ASP A 7 16.26 4.44 9.42
C ASP A 7 15.75 5.87 9.72
N THR A 8 14.83 6.36 8.90
CA THR A 8 14.27 7.71 9.02
C THR A 8 13.05 7.71 9.94
N LYS A 9 13.24 8.04 11.23
CA LYS A 9 12.14 8.17 12.19
C LYS A 9 11.47 9.53 12.09
N PHE A 10 10.24 9.56 11.59
CA PHE A 10 9.38 10.74 11.68
C PHE A 10 8.62 10.74 13.01
N ASN A 11 8.38 11.92 13.58
CA ASN A 11 7.51 12.10 14.76
C ASN A 11 6.04 11.69 14.51
N LYS A 12 5.66 11.38 13.27
CA LYS A 12 4.31 10.96 12.88
C LYS A 12 4.37 9.56 12.27
N SER A 13 3.31 8.79 12.47
CA SER A 13 3.19 7.43 11.91
C SER A 13 3.46 7.41 10.41
N HIS A 14 4.23 6.41 9.96
CA HIS A 14 4.60 6.21 8.56
C HIS A 14 3.38 6.30 7.63
N ALA A 15 2.27 5.66 8.00
CA ALA A 15 1.03 5.66 7.22
C ALA A 15 0.48 7.08 6.94
N TRP A 16 0.74 8.05 7.82
CA TRP A 16 0.31 9.44 7.66
C TRP A 16 1.27 10.29 6.83
N VAL A 17 2.58 10.07 6.95
CA VAL A 17 3.60 10.89 6.26
C VAL A 17 3.92 10.36 4.87
N HIS A 18 3.89 9.05 4.68
CA HIS A 18 4.21 8.35 3.44
C HIS A 18 3.46 8.90 2.21
N PRO A 19 2.11 8.96 2.18
CA PRO A 19 1.40 9.40 0.99
C PRO A 19 1.69 10.87 0.63
N ARG A 20 1.96 11.71 1.64
CA ARG A 20 2.29 13.13 1.45
C ARG A 20 3.69 13.31 0.89
N ILE A 21 4.65 12.51 1.34
CA ILE A 21 6.01 12.52 0.79
C ILE A 21 5.99 11.95 -0.64
N ALA A 22 5.23 10.89 -0.90
CA ALA A 22 5.04 10.33 -2.24
C ALA A 22 4.50 11.39 -3.21
N LYS A 23 3.45 12.13 -2.83
CA LYS A 23 2.92 13.24 -3.62
C LYS A 23 3.98 14.31 -3.90
N ARG A 24 4.69 14.78 -2.87
CA ARG A 24 5.75 15.80 -3.03
C ARG A 24 6.86 15.33 -3.96
N ASN A 25 7.23 14.05 -3.91
CA ASN A 25 8.25 13.50 -4.80
C ASN A 25 7.75 13.38 -6.24
N ALA A 26 6.51 12.94 -6.45
CA ALA A 26 5.91 12.86 -7.78
C ALA A 26 5.80 14.26 -8.44
N GLN A 27 5.40 15.27 -7.67
CA GLN A 27 5.33 16.67 -8.14
C GLN A 27 6.68 17.26 -8.57
N LYS A 28 7.80 16.72 -8.09
CA LYS A 28 9.13 17.15 -8.54
C LYS A 28 9.53 16.53 -9.88
N LEU A 29 8.91 15.42 -10.26
CA LEU A 29 9.24 14.67 -11.48
C LEU A 29 8.31 15.02 -12.63
N ILE A 30 7.01 15.20 -12.34
CA ILE A 30 5.96 15.46 -13.33
C ILE A 30 4.90 16.42 -12.79
N GLN A 31 4.18 17.07 -13.69
CA GLN A 31 2.98 17.83 -13.35
C GLN A 31 1.82 16.87 -13.09
N LEU A 32 1.22 16.92 -11.90
CA LEU A 32 0.10 16.06 -11.53
C LEU A 32 -1.24 16.76 -11.73
N ASN A 33 -2.22 16.02 -12.21
CA ASN A 33 -3.62 16.44 -12.21
C ASN A 33 -4.31 16.05 -10.88
N LYS A 34 -5.53 16.55 -10.66
CA LYS A 34 -6.29 16.30 -9.41
C LYS A 34 -6.57 14.82 -9.14
N LEU A 35 -6.73 14.01 -10.18
CA LEU A 35 -7.01 12.58 -10.08
C LEU A 35 -5.75 11.82 -9.67
N GLU A 36 -4.61 12.08 -10.30
CA GLU A 36 -3.32 11.47 -9.97
C GLU A 36 -2.87 11.86 -8.55
N GLU A 37 -3.06 13.11 -8.15
CA GLU A 37 -2.78 13.55 -6.79
C GLU A 37 -3.64 12.79 -5.76
N ASP A 38 -4.91 12.54 -6.06
CA ASP A 38 -5.79 11.75 -5.19
C ASP A 38 -5.34 10.29 -5.15
N ILE A 39 -4.98 9.68 -6.28
CA ILE A 39 -4.43 8.31 -6.33
C ILE A 39 -3.21 8.22 -5.39
N ILE A 40 -2.26 9.13 -5.52
CA ILE A 40 -1.02 9.12 -4.74
C ILE A 40 -1.29 9.42 -3.26
N VAL A 41 -2.24 10.29 -2.91
CA VAL A 41 -2.50 10.59 -1.50
C VAL A 41 -3.34 9.50 -0.83
N LYS A 42 -4.24 8.86 -1.58
CA LYS A 42 -5.27 7.98 -1.04
C LYS A 42 -4.97 6.49 -1.16
N HIS A 43 -3.88 6.09 -1.83
CA HIS A 43 -3.50 4.67 -1.90
C HIS A 43 -3.37 4.01 -0.51
N MET A 44 -3.00 4.77 0.53
CA MET A 44 -2.95 4.32 1.93
C MET A 44 -4.32 4.34 2.65
N PHE A 45 -5.44 4.50 1.95
CA PHE A 45 -6.77 4.45 2.55
C PHE A 45 -6.98 3.10 3.26
N GLY A 46 -7.59 3.12 4.44
CA GLY A 46 -7.68 1.95 5.35
C GLY A 46 -6.59 1.96 6.42
N ALA A 47 -5.38 2.46 6.11
CA ALA A 47 -4.39 2.86 7.12
C ALA A 47 -4.49 4.36 7.47
N THR A 48 -5.15 5.13 6.60
CA THR A 48 -5.49 6.55 6.81
C THR A 48 -7.01 6.71 6.78
N ILE A 49 -7.53 7.72 7.48
CA ILE A 49 -8.98 7.97 7.65
C ILE A 49 -9.60 8.65 6.40
N SER A 50 -8.83 8.91 5.35
CA SER A 50 -9.27 9.74 4.23
C SER A 50 -9.71 8.90 3.02
N PRO A 51 -11.01 8.83 2.68
CA PRO A 51 -11.50 8.02 1.57
C PRO A 51 -11.06 8.57 0.20
N PRO A 52 -10.88 7.71 -0.83
CA PRO A 52 -10.61 8.13 -2.19
C PRO A 52 -11.79 8.86 -2.83
N ARG A 53 -11.50 9.90 -3.62
CA ARG A 53 -12.54 10.73 -4.28
C ARG A 53 -12.89 10.24 -5.67
N TYR A 54 -11.93 9.65 -6.38
CA TYR A 54 -12.07 9.18 -7.76
C TYR A 54 -12.13 7.65 -7.82
N LYS A 55 -12.77 7.10 -8.86
CA LYS A 55 -12.94 5.65 -9.04
C LYS A 55 -11.58 4.95 -9.25
N GLU A 56 -10.69 5.60 -9.96
CA GLU A 56 -9.33 5.18 -10.25
C GLU A 56 -8.53 5.06 -8.95
N SER A 57 -8.68 6.02 -8.03
CA SER A 57 -8.07 5.96 -6.71
C SER A 57 -8.56 4.77 -5.89
N TRP A 58 -9.84 4.39 -6.01
CA TRP A 58 -10.35 3.17 -5.39
C TRP A 58 -9.72 1.91 -5.98
N ILE A 59 -9.61 1.82 -7.31
CA ILE A 59 -8.98 0.67 -7.98
C ILE A 59 -7.54 0.49 -7.50
N VAL A 60 -6.74 1.56 -7.53
CA VAL A 60 -5.34 1.52 -7.10
C VAL A 60 -5.23 1.10 -5.64
N THR A 61 -6.07 1.69 -4.78
CA THR A 61 -6.13 1.34 -3.35
C THR A 61 -6.44 -0.14 -3.13
N CYS A 62 -7.39 -0.71 -3.86
CA CYS A 62 -7.77 -2.12 -3.74
C CYS A 62 -6.66 -3.06 -4.21
N VAL A 63 -6.04 -2.77 -5.36
CA VAL A 63 -4.96 -3.58 -5.92
C VAL A 63 -3.75 -3.60 -4.97
N ASP A 64 -3.39 -2.46 -4.41
CA ASP A 64 -2.32 -2.32 -3.41
C ASP A 64 -2.53 -3.27 -2.20
N LYS A 65 -3.73 -3.28 -1.62
CA LYS A 65 -4.05 -4.16 -0.48
C LYS A 65 -4.14 -5.62 -0.86
N TYR A 66 -4.69 -5.91 -2.03
CA TYR A 66 -4.78 -7.28 -2.52
C TYR A 66 -3.40 -7.93 -2.61
N TRP A 67 -2.43 -7.23 -3.21
CA TRP A 67 -1.05 -7.73 -3.30
C TRP A 67 -0.39 -7.84 -1.92
N ALA A 68 -0.54 -6.84 -1.06
CA ALA A 68 0.00 -6.89 0.30
C ALA A 68 -0.52 -8.10 1.09
N VAL A 69 -1.83 -8.35 1.07
CA VAL A 69 -2.46 -9.50 1.74
C VAL A 69 -2.02 -10.82 1.09
N ARG A 70 -1.92 -10.85 -0.23
CA ARG A 70 -1.45 -12.04 -0.94
C ARG A 70 -0.02 -12.39 -0.59
N GLU A 71 0.91 -11.45 -0.65
CA GLU A 71 2.31 -11.68 -0.28
C GLU A 71 2.44 -12.12 1.18
N TRP A 72 1.70 -11.48 2.08
CA TRP A 72 1.66 -11.86 3.49
C TRP A 72 1.12 -13.28 3.72
N SER A 73 0.15 -13.72 2.90
CA SER A 73 -0.46 -15.05 3.04
C SER A 73 0.29 -16.18 2.31
N LEU A 74 1.21 -15.88 1.37
CA LEU A 74 2.00 -16.89 0.65
C LEU A 74 2.75 -17.88 1.56
N PRO A 75 3.48 -17.46 2.63
CA PRO A 75 4.17 -18.40 3.51
C PRO A 75 3.20 -19.33 4.24
N MET A 76 2.02 -18.82 4.61
CA MET A 76 0.98 -19.58 5.28
C MET A 76 0.37 -20.62 4.32
N GLN A 77 0.13 -20.24 3.06
CA GLN A 77 -0.30 -21.17 2.01
C GLN A 77 0.74 -22.26 1.75
N HIS A 78 2.03 -21.92 1.73
CA HIS A 78 3.11 -22.90 1.54
C HIS A 78 3.18 -23.89 2.71
N LYS A 79 3.05 -23.41 3.96
CA LYS A 79 2.96 -24.26 5.16
C LYS A 79 1.73 -25.18 5.10
N TRP A 80 0.56 -24.64 4.76
CA TRP A 80 -0.69 -25.40 4.63
C TRP A 80 -0.61 -26.49 3.55
N LYS A 81 0.00 -26.20 2.39
CA LYS A 81 0.21 -27.21 1.33
C LYS A 81 1.24 -28.29 1.70
N LYS A 82 2.21 -27.98 2.58
CA LYS A 82 3.20 -28.96 3.07
C LYS A 82 2.72 -29.80 4.24
N SER A 83 1.79 -29.30 5.05
CA SER A 83 1.18 -30.08 6.14
C SER A 83 0.34 -31.22 5.57
N LYS A 84 0.83 -32.45 5.70
CA LYS A 84 0.20 -33.73 5.31
C LYS A 84 -1.10 -34.05 6.09
N VAL A 85 -2.03 -33.11 6.26
CA VAL A 85 -3.31 -33.37 6.96
C VAL A 85 -4.37 -33.93 6.00
N PHE A 86 -4.12 -33.94 4.68
CA PHE A 86 -4.96 -34.61 3.68
C PHE A 86 -4.16 -35.63 2.84
N ARG A 87 -3.39 -36.51 3.49
CA ARG A 87 -3.20 -37.87 2.96
C ARG A 87 -4.17 -38.77 3.73
N PHE A 88 -5.39 -38.89 3.22
CA PHE A 88 -6.20 -40.08 3.49
C PHE A 88 -5.40 -41.25 2.93
N GLN A 89 -4.81 -42.02 3.82
CA GLN A 89 -4.33 -43.37 3.56
C GLN A 89 -5.38 -44.33 4.10
#